data_AF-A0A016UJD3-F1
#
_entry.id   AF-A0A016UJD3-F1
#
_cell.length_a   1.000
_cell.length_b   1.000
_cell.length_c   1.000
_cell.angle_alpha   90.00
_cell.angle_beta   90.00
_cell.angle_gamma   90.00
#
_symmetry.space_group_name_H-M   'P 1'
#
loop_
_entity.id
_entity.type
_entity.pdbx_description
1 polymer ?
#
loop_
_entity_poly.entity_id
_entity_poly.type
_entity_poly.pdbx_seq_one_letter_code
_entity_poly.pdbx_strand_id
1 'polypeptide(L)'
;MSTNGYGHGMARAASHAGSWYSSNPKELDRQISRWLDAAGERVGVARAIVSPHAGYSYCGDTAAYAFKQIVPENVDRVFVLGPSHVVCLNGCALTTCSKYRTPIGDLHIDVEG
;
A
#
# COMPACT_ATOMS: atom_id res chain seq x y z
N MET A 1 18.92 15.78 -31.62
CA MET A 1 17.58 15.32 -31.18
C MET A 1 17.68 13.83 -30.92
N SER A 2 17.89 13.45 -29.67
CA SER A 2 17.95 12.05 -29.24
C SER A 2 16.91 11.88 -28.14
N THR A 3 15.98 10.97 -28.36
CA THR A 3 14.87 10.67 -27.47
C THR A 3 15.40 10.08 -26.16
N ASN A 4 15.04 10.73 -25.05
CA ASN A 4 15.26 10.25 -23.69
C ASN A 4 14.59 8.88 -23.50
N GLY A 5 15.38 7.87 -23.18
CA GLY A 5 14.90 6.62 -22.60
C GLY A 5 14.56 6.82 -21.13
N TYR A 6 13.42 7.45 -20.84
CA TYR A 6 12.81 7.35 -19.51
C TYR A 6 12.15 5.97 -19.38
N GLY A 7 12.54 5.23 -18.34
CA GLY A 7 12.31 3.80 -18.17
C GLY A 7 10.84 3.40 -18.20
N HIS A 8 10.41 2.85 -19.33
CA HIS A 8 9.15 2.17 -19.49
C HIS A 8 9.29 0.74 -18.92
N GLY A 9 8.75 0.45 -17.73
CA GLY A 9 8.45 -0.93 -17.31
C GLY A 9 9.09 -1.51 -16.04
N MET A 10 9.72 -0.73 -15.16
CA MET A 10 10.29 -1.30 -13.93
C MET A 10 9.23 -1.50 -12.84
N ALA A 11 9.16 -2.73 -12.30
CA ALA A 11 8.30 -3.08 -11.18
C ALA A 11 9.06 -3.01 -9.86
N ARG A 12 8.60 -2.21 -8.90
CA ARG A 12 9.18 -2.18 -7.55
C ARG A 12 8.85 -3.50 -6.83
N ALA A 13 9.87 -4.22 -6.39
CA ALA A 13 9.70 -5.45 -5.62
C ALA A 13 9.13 -5.18 -4.21
N ALA A 14 8.39 -6.15 -3.67
CA ALA A 14 7.93 -6.18 -2.28
C ALA A 14 9.10 -6.49 -1.32
N SER A 15 10.05 -5.57 -1.20
CA SER A 15 11.36 -5.83 -0.54
C SER A 15 11.28 -6.19 0.95
N HIS A 16 10.14 -5.97 1.60
CA HIS A 16 9.92 -6.28 3.02
C HIS A 16 9.01 -7.50 3.24
N ALA A 17 8.56 -8.16 2.15
CA ALA A 17 7.83 -9.40 2.22
C ALA A 17 8.73 -10.52 2.80
N GLY A 18 8.19 -11.31 3.72
CA GLY A 18 8.92 -12.36 4.43
C GLY A 18 9.65 -11.90 5.69
N SER A 19 9.64 -10.59 5.99
CA SER A 19 10.18 -10.04 7.25
C SER A 19 9.17 -9.19 8.01
N TRP A 20 8.57 -8.20 7.34
CA TRP A 20 7.59 -7.30 7.98
C TRP A 20 6.15 -7.82 7.88
N TYR A 21 5.88 -8.62 6.86
CA TYR A 21 4.61 -9.27 6.58
C TYR A 21 4.87 -10.57 5.83
N SER A 22 3.89 -11.49 5.82
CA SER A 22 4.05 -12.77 5.14
C SER A 22 4.29 -12.58 3.64
N SER A 23 5.30 -13.27 3.10
CA SER A 23 5.51 -13.37 1.65
C SER A 23 4.61 -14.43 0.99
N ASN A 24 3.94 -15.26 1.79
CA ASN A 24 3.00 -16.25 1.28
C ASN A 24 1.64 -15.57 1.01
N PRO A 25 1.13 -15.57 -0.23
CA PRO A 25 -0.10 -14.88 -0.60
C PRO A 25 -1.32 -15.35 0.20
N LYS A 26 -1.47 -16.67 0.40
CA LYS A 26 -2.61 -17.26 1.10
C LYS A 26 -2.58 -16.92 2.59
N GLU A 27 -1.39 -16.91 3.18
CA GLU A 27 -1.25 -16.54 4.59
C GLU A 27 -1.53 -15.05 4.78
N LEU A 28 -0.98 -14.20 3.91
CA LEU A 28 -1.17 -12.76 3.99
C LEU A 28 -2.66 -12.39 3.84
N ASP A 29 -3.33 -12.97 2.85
CA ASP A 29 -4.77 -12.81 2.63
C ASP A 29 -5.56 -13.21 3.88
N ARG A 30 -5.33 -14.42 4.41
CA ARG A 30 -5.98 -14.91 5.63
C ARG A 30 -5.78 -13.98 6.83
N GLN A 31 -4.58 -13.46 7.01
CA GLN A 31 -4.27 -12.52 8.10
C GLN A 31 -5.06 -11.21 7.96
N ILE A 32 -5.02 -10.62 6.76
CA ILE A 32 -5.72 -9.37 6.45
C ILE A 32 -7.23 -9.54 6.60
N SER A 33 -7.83 -10.59 6.02
CA SER A 33 -9.26 -10.87 6.15
C SER A 33 -9.67 -11.01 7.60
N ARG A 34 -8.92 -11.80 8.38
CA ARG A 34 -9.21 -11.98 9.81
C ARG A 34 -9.20 -10.65 10.58
N TRP A 35 -8.23 -9.77 10.33
CA TRP A 35 -8.19 -8.48 11.00
C TRP A 35 -9.31 -7.55 10.54
N LEU A 36 -9.64 -7.54 9.25
CA LEU A 36 -10.77 -6.76 8.73
C LEU A 36 -12.11 -7.26 9.25
N ASP A 37 -12.29 -8.57 9.43
CA ASP A 37 -13.51 -9.15 10.00
C ASP A 37 -13.66 -8.84 11.50
N ALA A 38 -12.54 -8.82 12.22
CA ALA A 38 -12.51 -8.49 13.65
C ALA A 38 -12.55 -6.98 13.92
N ALA A 39 -12.17 -6.14 12.96
CA ALA A 39 -12.33 -4.71 13.05
C ALA A 39 -13.83 -4.37 13.11
N GLY A 40 -14.20 -3.49 14.04
CA GLY A 40 -15.59 -3.14 14.29
C GLY A 40 -16.32 -2.54 13.08
N GLU A 41 -17.55 -2.11 13.32
CA GLU A 41 -18.40 -1.58 12.25
C GLU A 41 -17.81 -0.34 11.57
N ARG A 42 -18.21 -0.13 10.32
CA ARG A 42 -17.94 1.12 9.63
C ARG A 42 -18.67 2.25 10.34
N VAL A 43 -17.96 3.34 10.63
CA VAL A 43 -18.53 4.57 11.20
C VAL A 43 -19.00 5.51 10.07
N GLY A 44 -18.50 5.32 8.85
CA GLY A 44 -18.88 6.08 7.66
C GLY A 44 -18.10 5.66 6.42
N VAL A 45 -18.03 6.55 5.42
CA VAL A 45 -17.24 6.36 4.20
C VAL A 45 -15.99 7.23 4.29
N ALA A 46 -14.83 6.61 4.51
CA ALA A 46 -13.58 7.35 4.62
C ALA A 46 -13.09 7.83 3.24
N ARG A 47 -12.78 9.13 3.12
CA ARG A 47 -12.03 9.71 1.99
C ARG A 47 -10.52 9.68 2.22
N ALA A 48 -10.10 9.64 3.48
CA ALA A 48 -8.71 9.49 3.89
C ALA A 48 -8.66 8.65 5.17
N ILE A 49 -7.58 7.90 5.35
CA ILE A 49 -7.31 7.14 6.57
C ILE A 49 -5.87 7.39 7.02
N VAL A 50 -5.63 7.24 8.32
CA VAL A 50 -4.29 7.22 8.90
C VAL A 50 -4.08 5.83 9.51
N SER A 51 -3.00 5.16 9.11
CA SER A 51 -2.71 3.79 9.52
C SER A 51 -1.24 3.65 9.93
N PRO A 52 -0.92 2.81 10.93
CA PRO A 52 0.47 2.46 11.23
C PRO A 52 1.13 1.70 10.07
N HIS A 53 2.47 1.71 10.05
CA HIS A 53 3.30 1.01 9.06
C HIS A 53 4.39 0.13 9.70
N ALA A 54 4.17 -0.32 10.94
CA ALA A 54 5.04 -1.31 11.59
C ALA A 54 4.87 -2.70 10.95
N GLY A 55 5.68 -3.67 11.39
CA GLY A 55 5.48 -5.07 10.99
C GLY A 55 4.07 -5.56 11.39
N TYR A 56 3.44 -6.38 10.54
CA TYR A 56 2.03 -6.74 10.69
C TYR A 56 1.71 -7.49 11.99
N SER A 57 2.67 -8.23 12.53
CA SER A 57 2.53 -8.87 13.84
C SER A 57 2.31 -7.87 15.00
N TYR A 58 2.67 -6.60 14.81
CA TYR A 58 2.55 -5.55 15.83
C TYR A 58 1.35 -4.62 15.60
N CYS A 59 0.94 -4.40 14.34
CA CYS A 59 -0.06 -3.38 14.04
C CYS A 59 -1.11 -3.79 13.00
N GLY A 60 -1.14 -5.04 12.55
CA GLY A 60 -2.07 -5.50 11.51
C GLY A 60 -3.55 -5.35 11.91
N ASP A 61 -3.85 -5.69 13.16
CA ASP A 61 -5.18 -5.54 13.76
C ASP A 61 -5.58 -4.06 13.91
N THR A 62 -4.66 -3.21 14.35
CA THR A 62 -4.86 -1.77 14.51
C THR A 62 -5.09 -1.10 13.15
N ALA A 63 -4.31 -1.46 12.14
CA ALA A 63 -4.47 -0.96 10.77
C ALA A 63 -5.84 -1.32 10.20
N ALA A 64 -6.37 -2.51 10.51
CA ALA A 64 -7.66 -2.96 10.00
C ALA A 64 -8.83 -2.05 10.39
N TYR A 65 -8.83 -1.43 11.57
CA TYR A 65 -9.85 -0.45 11.96
C TYR A 65 -9.93 0.74 10.99
N ALA A 66 -8.79 1.20 10.48
CA ALA A 66 -8.72 2.28 9.50
C ALA A 66 -9.15 1.81 8.11
N PHE A 67 -8.58 0.69 7.62
CA PHE A 67 -8.90 0.16 6.30
C PHE A 67 -10.35 -0.31 6.15
N LYS A 68 -10.99 -0.80 7.22
CA LYS A 68 -12.41 -1.20 7.21
C LYS A 68 -13.35 -0.06 6.80
N GLN A 69 -12.96 1.19 7.05
CA GLN A 69 -13.76 2.39 6.73
C GLN A 69 -13.76 2.72 5.22
N ILE A 70 -12.93 2.06 4.43
CA ILE A 70 -12.92 2.20 2.97
C ILE A 70 -14.06 1.37 2.38
N VAL A 71 -14.82 1.99 1.47
CA VAL A 71 -15.85 1.36 0.63
C VAL A 71 -15.26 1.23 -0.77
N PRO A 72 -14.71 0.06 -1.16
CA PRO A 72 -13.94 -0.09 -2.39
C PRO A 72 -14.71 0.29 -3.65
N GLU A 73 -16.02 0.09 -3.65
CA GLU A 73 -16.91 0.40 -4.77
C GLU A 73 -16.96 1.89 -5.12
N ASN A 74 -16.51 2.76 -4.20
CA ASN A 74 -16.50 4.22 -4.36
C ASN A 74 -15.09 4.80 -4.56
N VAL A 75 -14.08 3.95 -4.80
CA VAL A 75 -12.67 4.35 -4.85
C VAL A 75 -12.00 3.84 -6.11
N ASP A 76 -11.72 4.75 -7.04
CA ASP A 76 -10.98 4.45 -8.27
C ASP A 76 -9.46 4.64 -8.12
N ARG A 77 -9.04 5.54 -7.22
CA ARG A 77 -7.65 5.95 -7.06
C ARG A 77 -7.28 6.07 -5.57
N VAL A 78 -6.12 5.50 -5.20
CA VAL A 78 -5.59 5.54 -3.84
C VAL A 78 -4.24 6.27 -3.84
N PHE A 79 -4.16 7.35 -3.06
CA PHE A 79 -2.89 8.02 -2.76
C PHE A 79 -2.29 7.42 -1.48
N VAL A 80 -1.00 7.06 -1.53
CA VAL A 80 -0.25 6.57 -0.36
C VAL A 80 0.89 7.53 -0.06
N LEU A 81 0.80 8.21 1.08
CA LEU A 81 1.80 9.15 1.55
C LEU A 81 2.49 8.55 2.78
N GLY A 82 3.81 8.44 2.74
CA GLY A 82 4.61 7.88 3.83
C GLY A 82 5.87 8.69 4.08
N PRO A 83 6.35 8.76 5.33
CA PRO A 83 7.60 9.44 5.65
C PRO A 83 8.81 8.70 5.07
N SER A 84 9.85 9.43 4.72
CA SER A 84 11.15 8.84 4.42
C SER A 84 11.92 8.61 5.72
N HIS A 85 12.26 7.34 5.99
CA HIS A 85 13.07 6.95 7.16
C HIS A 85 14.56 6.80 6.85
N VAL A 86 14.96 6.93 5.57
CA VAL A 86 16.32 6.64 5.12
C VAL A 86 17.02 7.89 4.58
N VAL A 87 16.28 8.76 3.89
CA VAL A 87 16.82 9.95 3.23
C VAL A 87 16.07 11.19 3.70
N CYS A 88 16.80 12.24 4.06
CA CYS A 88 16.20 13.54 4.35
C CYS A 88 15.70 14.18 3.05
N LEU A 89 14.43 14.57 3.01
CA LEU A 89 13.79 15.18 1.85
C LEU A 89 13.24 16.56 2.22
N ASN A 90 13.52 17.55 1.36
CA ASN A 90 12.86 18.85 1.41
C ASN A 90 11.80 18.88 0.30
N GLY A 91 10.62 18.32 0.59
CA GLY A 91 9.53 18.12 -0.35
C GLY A 91 9.06 16.66 -0.42
N CYS A 92 8.36 16.30 -1.49
CA CYS A 92 7.87 14.93 -1.76
C CYS A 92 8.62 14.30 -2.94
N ALA A 93 8.80 12.99 -2.90
CA ALA A 93 9.35 12.22 -4.01
C ALA A 93 8.25 11.34 -4.63
N LEU A 94 8.31 11.16 -5.95
CA LEU A 94 7.45 10.24 -6.69
C LEU A 94 8.27 9.06 -7.18
N THR A 95 7.59 7.93 -7.36
CA THR A 95 8.22 6.73 -7.89
C THR A 95 8.52 6.87 -9.38
N THR A 96 9.60 6.25 -9.84
CA THR A 96 9.92 6.08 -11.26
C THR A 96 9.46 4.72 -11.81
N CYS A 97 8.86 3.88 -10.97
CA CYS A 97 8.33 2.58 -11.36
C CYS A 97 6.91 2.71 -11.93
N SER A 98 6.51 1.79 -12.82
CA SER A 98 5.13 1.75 -13.35
C SER A 98 4.18 0.89 -12.51
N LYS A 99 4.72 0.05 -11.62
CA LYS A 99 3.94 -0.80 -10.71
C LYS A 99 4.71 -1.22 -9.47
N TYR A 100 3.98 -1.54 -8.41
CA TYR A 100 4.49 -2.06 -7.14
C TYR A 100 4.00 -3.48 -6.97
N ARG A 101 4.92 -4.43 -6.81
CA ARG A 101 4.55 -5.82 -6.52
C ARG A 101 4.08 -5.96 -5.09
N THR A 102 3.06 -6.78 -4.86
CA THR A 102 2.68 -7.28 -3.52
C THR A 102 2.48 -8.79 -3.60
N PRO A 103 2.49 -9.53 -2.46
CA PRO A 103 2.21 -10.96 -2.49
C PRO A 103 0.82 -11.31 -3.06
N ILE A 104 -0.16 -10.42 -2.91
CA ILE A 104 -1.56 -10.64 -3.33
C ILE A 104 -1.93 -9.99 -4.66
N GLY A 105 -0.96 -9.36 -5.36
CA GLY A 105 -1.17 -8.76 -6.67
C GLY A 105 -0.32 -7.52 -6.92
N ASP A 106 -0.04 -7.23 -8.19
CA ASP A 106 0.67 -6.01 -8.59
C ASP A 106 -0.29 -4.81 -8.54
N LEU A 107 0.16 -3.69 -7.96
CA LEU A 107 -0.53 -2.40 -7.96
C LEU A 107 0.07 -1.51 -9.05
N HIS A 108 -0.77 -0.99 -9.95
CA HIS A 108 -0.33 -0.12 -11.04
C HIS A 108 -0.24 1.33 -10.55
N ILE A 109 0.85 2.01 -10.94
CA ILE A 109 0.99 3.44 -10.67
C ILE A 109 0.14 4.19 -11.67
N ASP A 110 -0.74 5.03 -11.17
CA ASP A 110 -1.52 5.94 -12.01
C ASP A 110 -0.59 7.00 -12.61
N VAL A 111 -0.62 7.10 -13.94
CA VAL A 111 0.20 8.03 -14.72
C VAL A 111 -0.63 9.16 -15.34
N GLU A 112 -1.95 9.14 -15.14
CA GLU A 112 -2.89 10.11 -15.72
C GLU A 112 -3.45 11.04 -14.63
N GLY A 113 -3.34 12.34 -14.90
CA GLY A 113 -3.84 13.42 -14.04
C GLY A 113 -5.10 14.04 -14.59
#